data_AF-A0A7L5ZHB7-F1
#
_entry.id   AF-A0A7L5ZHB7-F1
#
_cell.length_a   1.000
_cell.length_b   1.000
_cell.length_c   1.000
_cell.angle_alpha   90.00
_cell.angle_beta   90.00
_cell.angle_gamma   90.00
#
_symmetry.space_group_name_H-M   'P 1'
#
loop_
_entity.id
_entity.type
_entity.pdbx_description
1 polymer ?
#
loop_
_entity_poly.entity_id
_entity_poly.type
_entity_poly.pdbx_seq_one_letter_code
_entity_poly.pdbx_strand_id
1 'polypeptide(L)'
;MPGHQAKVERPSGVTRDALNTEATIYTQIYSGPFLIELLSDGVPLDSAGRPIVVADHVGRAPIGCDVEVGDRVTCTQSTDPRQVGRIYTVAYVESQGYAVDRQTLLKGVDQIVTGR
;
A
#
# COMPACT_ATOMS: atom_id res chain seq x y z
N MET A 1 -15.11 -17.96 -3.71
CA MET A 1 -15.18 -17.08 -2.54
C MET A 1 -14.73 -15.69 -3.00
N PRO A 2 -15.43 -14.59 -2.67
CA PRO A 2 -14.95 -13.26 -3.04
C PRO A 2 -13.64 -13.01 -2.31
N GLY A 3 -12.51 -13.20 -3.01
CA GLY A 3 -11.18 -13.00 -2.45
C GLY A 3 -10.90 -11.52 -2.23
N HIS A 4 -9.97 -11.22 -1.32
CA HIS A 4 -9.43 -9.87 -1.20
C HIS A 4 -8.62 -9.56 -2.46
N GLN A 5 -8.90 -8.42 -3.10
CA GLN A 5 -8.22 -7.97 -4.29
C GLN A 5 -7.70 -6.55 -4.11
N ALA A 6 -6.54 -6.28 -4.70
CA ALA A 6 -6.02 -4.94 -4.81
C ALA A 6 -5.34 -4.72 -6.17
N LYS A 7 -5.24 -3.43 -6.50
CA LYS A 7 -4.41 -2.91 -7.59
C LYS A 7 -3.16 -2.31 -6.99
N VAL A 8 -1.98 -2.67 -7.49
CA VAL A 8 -0.70 -2.06 -7.12
C VAL A 8 -0.21 -1.20 -8.28
N GLU A 9 0.20 0.02 -7.97
CA GLU A 9 0.65 1.01 -8.94
C GLU A 9 1.98 1.62 -8.49
N ARG A 10 2.96 1.69 -9.40
CA ARG A 10 4.28 2.24 -9.14
C ARG A 10 4.36 3.71 -9.57
N PRO A 11 4.95 4.60 -8.77
CA PRO A 11 5.31 5.95 -9.24
C PRO A 11 6.19 5.87 -10.47
N SER A 12 5.74 6.42 -11.59
CA SER A 12 6.45 6.36 -12.88
C SER A 12 6.85 7.74 -13.42
N GLY A 13 6.43 8.81 -12.76
CA GLY A 13 6.83 10.17 -13.10
C GLY A 13 6.07 11.23 -12.33
N VAL A 14 6.27 12.48 -12.72
CA VAL A 14 5.53 13.63 -12.23
C VAL A 14 4.98 14.41 -13.42
N THR A 15 3.74 14.88 -13.30
CA THR A 15 3.17 15.89 -14.19
C THR A 15 3.01 17.19 -13.42
N ARG A 16 2.98 18.31 -14.13
CA ARG A 16 2.74 19.64 -13.57
C ARG A 16 1.51 20.25 -14.20
N ASP A 17 0.65 20.85 -13.39
CA ASP A 17 -0.47 21.64 -13.90
C ASP A 17 0.00 23.03 -14.37
N ALA A 18 -0.93 23.84 -14.89
CA ALA A 18 -0.66 25.21 -15.32
C ALA A 18 -0.22 26.16 -14.18
N LEU A 19 -0.37 25.73 -12.92
CA LEU A 19 0.02 26.46 -11.71
C LEU A 19 1.34 25.92 -11.11
N ASN A 20 2.06 25.04 -11.83
CA ASN A 20 3.25 24.33 -11.36
C ASN A 20 3.04 23.42 -10.14
N THR A 21 1.80 23.00 -9.88
CA THR A 21 1.52 21.95 -8.88
C THR A 21 1.98 20.61 -9.42
N GLU A 22 2.82 19.91 -8.66
CA GLU A 22 3.27 18.56 -9.02
C GLU A 22 2.24 17.49 -8.63
N ALA A 23 1.94 16.59 -9.56
CA ALA A 23 1.16 15.39 -9.32
C ALA A 23 1.94 14.16 -9.77
N THR A 24 2.04 13.15 -8.90
CA THR A 24 2.70 11.89 -9.23
C THR A 24 1.86 11.08 -10.22
N ILE A 25 2.49 10.61 -11.28
CA ILE A 25 1.91 9.65 -12.21
C ILE A 25 2.18 8.25 -11.68
N TYR A 26 1.16 7.40 -11.69
CA TYR A 26 1.26 6.00 -11.27
C TYR A 26 0.97 5.07 -12.45
N THR A 27 1.77 4.02 -12.58
CA THR A 27 1.56 2.94 -13.56
C THR A 27 1.16 1.68 -12.85
N GLN A 28 0.06 1.05 -13.27
CA GLN A 28 -0.36 -0.23 -12.70
C GLN A 28 0.65 -1.32 -13.02
N ILE A 29 1.14 -1.98 -11.97
CA ILE A 29 2.07 -3.12 -12.08
C ILE A 29 1.41 -4.45 -11.72
N TYR A 30 0.32 -4.42 -10.96
CA TYR A 30 -0.40 -5.62 -10.55
C TYR A 30 -1.88 -5.33 -10.29
N SER A 31 -2.73 -6.32 -10.56
CA SER A 31 -4.13 -6.34 -10.15
C SER A 31 -4.55 -7.79 -9.91
N GLY A 32 -5.07 -8.10 -8.73
CA GLY A 32 -5.44 -9.46 -8.38
C GLY A 32 -5.51 -9.71 -6.88
N PRO A 33 -5.38 -10.97 -6.45
CA PRO A 33 -5.41 -11.35 -5.04
C PRO A 33 -4.40 -10.58 -4.20
N PHE A 34 -4.89 -9.89 -3.18
CA PHE A 34 -4.07 -9.13 -2.24
C PHE A 34 -4.86 -8.91 -0.97
N LEU A 35 -4.34 -9.40 0.16
CA LEU A 35 -4.99 -9.24 1.46
C LEU A 35 -4.49 -7.95 2.13
N ILE A 36 -5.41 -7.18 2.70
CA ILE A 36 -5.12 -5.96 3.46
C ILE A 36 -5.83 -6.08 4.81
N GLU A 37 -5.06 -6.03 5.88
CA GLU A 37 -5.54 -6.20 7.25
C GLU A 37 -5.05 -5.05 8.13
N LEU A 38 -5.84 -4.64 9.11
CA LEU A 38 -5.42 -3.67 10.12
C LEU A 38 -4.35 -4.30 11.02
N LEU A 39 -3.29 -3.56 11.34
CA LEU A 39 -2.32 -3.97 12.37
C LEU A 39 -3.02 -3.94 13.74
N SER A 40 -3.30 -5.13 14.30
CA SER A 40 -3.96 -5.27 15.61
C SER A 40 -3.03 -5.01 16.79
N ASP A 41 -1.72 -5.19 16.62
CA ASP A 41 -0.73 -5.13 17.71
C ASP A 41 0.41 -4.15 17.40
N GLY A 42 0.09 -2.87 17.38
CA GLY A 42 1.07 -1.77 17.45
C GLY A 42 2.04 -1.68 16.27
N VAL A 43 2.74 -0.55 16.22
CA VAL A 43 3.79 -0.31 15.24
C VAL A 43 5.09 -0.92 15.77
N PRO A 44 5.87 -1.69 14.98
CA PRO A 44 7.19 -2.14 15.42
C PRO A 44 8.03 -0.95 15.88
N LEU A 45 8.56 -1.02 17.10
CA LEU A 45 9.35 0.04 17.73
C LEU A 45 10.84 -0.25 17.60
N ASP A 46 11.67 0.78 17.42
CA ASP A 46 13.12 0.70 17.43
C ASP A 46 13.62 0.37 18.85
N SER A 47 14.94 0.16 18.99
CA SER A 47 15.56 -0.09 20.30
C SER A 47 15.41 1.07 21.30
N ALA A 48 14.93 2.23 20.86
CA ALA A 48 14.63 3.40 21.68
C ALA A 48 13.10 3.58 21.90
N GLY A 49 12.27 2.61 21.52
CA GLY A 49 10.82 2.66 21.69
C GLY A 49 10.09 3.57 20.69
N ARG A 50 10.75 4.00 19.61
CA ARG A 50 10.15 4.85 18.57
C ARG A 50 9.55 4.00 17.45
N PRO A 51 8.38 4.35 16.90
CA PRO A 51 7.82 3.64 15.76
C PRO A 51 8.82 3.60 14.59
N ILE A 52 9.23 2.40 14.16
CA ILE A 52 10.17 2.21 13.04
C ILE A 52 9.52 2.66 11.73
N VAL A 53 8.22 2.41 11.57
CA VAL A 53 7.44 2.77 10.39
C VAL A 53 6.02 3.13 10.80
N VAL A 54 5.52 4.34 10.53
CA VAL A 54 4.10 4.65 10.73
C VAL A 54 3.27 3.91 9.67
N ALA A 55 2.98 2.64 9.92
CA ALA A 55 2.11 1.79 9.14
C ALA A 55 0.95 1.34 10.04
N ASP A 56 -0.26 1.34 9.47
CA ASP A 56 -1.49 0.99 10.15
C ASP A 56 -2.10 -0.30 9.60
N HIS A 57 -1.60 -0.79 8.46
CA HIS A 57 -2.08 -2.02 7.83
C HIS A 57 -0.92 -2.96 7.43
N VAL A 58 -1.22 -4.25 7.37
CA VAL A 58 -0.39 -5.26 6.71
C VAL A 58 -1.01 -5.63 5.37
N GLY A 59 -0.20 -5.62 4.32
CA GLY A 59 -0.52 -6.18 3.02
C GLY A 59 0.12 -7.54 2.83
N ARG A 60 -0.57 -8.47 2.17
CA ARG A 60 0.00 -9.74 1.71
C ARG A 60 -0.25 -9.91 0.23
N ALA A 61 0.84 -9.89 -0.54
CA ALA A 61 0.84 -10.06 -1.98
C ALA A 61 1.38 -11.45 -2.37
N PRO A 62 0.96 -12.02 -3.51
CA PRO A 62 1.61 -13.22 -4.05
C PRO A 62 3.09 -12.97 -4.34
N ILE A 63 3.94 -13.99 -4.23
CA ILE A 63 5.40 -13.84 -4.39
C ILE A 63 5.84 -13.23 -5.74
N GLY A 64 5.04 -13.46 -6.79
CA GLY A 64 5.24 -12.92 -8.14
C GLY A 64 4.76 -11.49 -8.32
N CYS A 65 4.11 -10.89 -7.31
CA CYS A 65 3.80 -9.47 -7.30
C CYS A 65 5.07 -8.69 -6.98
N ASP A 66 5.54 -7.90 -7.94
CA ASP A 66 6.71 -7.05 -7.74
C ASP A 66 6.33 -5.79 -6.94
N VAL A 67 6.02 -5.94 -5.67
CA VAL A 67 5.72 -4.80 -4.79
C VAL A 67 7.01 -4.21 -4.21
N GLU A 68 7.14 -2.88 -4.27
CA GLU A 68 8.27 -2.11 -3.79
C GLU A 68 7.83 -1.00 -2.82
N VAL A 69 8.77 -0.50 -2.00
CA VAL A 69 8.54 0.65 -1.12
C VAL A 69 8.22 1.88 -1.97
N GLY A 70 7.15 2.59 -1.62
CA GLY A 70 6.65 3.75 -2.37
C GLY A 70 5.55 3.40 -3.38
N ASP A 71 5.30 2.11 -3.66
CA ASP A 71 4.16 1.70 -4.46
C ASP A 71 2.84 2.08 -3.78
N ARG A 72 1.82 2.32 -4.60
CA ARG A 72 0.45 2.61 -4.19
C ARG A 72 -0.40 1.36 -4.29
N VAL A 73 -1.07 0.97 -3.22
CA VAL A 73 -1.99 -0.16 -3.18
C VAL A 73 -3.42 0.36 -3.02
N THR A 74 -4.30 0.03 -3.96
CA THR A 74 -5.73 0.37 -3.89
C THR A 74 -6.53 -0.91 -3.67
N CYS A 75 -7.27 -1.00 -2.57
CA CYS A 75 -8.14 -2.13 -2.29
C CYS A 75 -9.34 -2.11 -3.25
N THR A 76 -9.48 -3.12 -4.10
CA THR A 76 -10.57 -3.21 -5.09
C THR A 76 -11.68 -4.15 -4.64
N GLN A 77 -11.36 -5.12 -3.78
CA GLN A 77 -12.34 -6.02 -3.17
C GLN A 77 -11.88 -6.46 -1.78
N SER A 78 -12.80 -6.45 -0.81
CA SER A 78 -12.55 -6.94 0.54
C SER A 78 -13.85 -7.44 1.16
N THR A 79 -13.75 -8.33 2.14
CA THR A 79 -14.87 -8.71 3.01
C THR A 79 -15.24 -7.59 3.99
N ASP A 80 -14.29 -6.72 4.34
CA ASP A 80 -14.55 -5.46 5.04
C ASP A 80 -14.86 -4.35 4.02
N PRO A 81 -16.11 -3.88 3.89
CA PRO A 81 -16.48 -2.85 2.93
C PRO A 81 -15.80 -1.50 3.21
N ARG A 82 -15.29 -1.25 4.43
CA ARG A 82 -14.55 -0.02 4.77
C ARG A 82 -13.19 0.06 4.08
N GLN A 83 -12.68 -1.08 3.62
CA GLN A 83 -11.40 -1.18 2.93
C GLN A 83 -11.53 -0.86 1.44
N VAL A 84 -12.68 -1.16 0.83
CA VAL A 84 -12.87 -1.02 -0.62
C VAL A 84 -12.74 0.45 -1.05
N GLY A 85 -11.89 0.70 -2.03
CA GLY A 85 -11.58 2.04 -2.53
C GLY A 85 -10.51 2.79 -1.72
N ARG A 86 -10.06 2.27 -0.58
CA ARG A 86 -8.96 2.87 0.17
C ARG A 86 -7.64 2.72 -0.55
N ILE A 87 -6.79 3.72 -0.35
CA ILE A 87 -5.47 3.85 -0.95
C ILE A 87 -4.42 3.80 0.15
N TYR A 88 -3.41 2.99 -0.07
CA TYR A 88 -2.28 2.80 0.82
C TYR A 88 -0.98 3.08 0.07
N THR A 89 0.04 3.52 0.81
CA THR A 89 1.42 3.54 0.33
C THR A 89 2.19 2.41 1.02
N VAL A 90 2.98 1.68 0.25
CA VAL A 90 3.89 0.66 0.78
C VAL A 90 5.03 1.36 1.49
N ALA A 91 5.09 1.20 2.81
CA ALA A 91 6.11 1.80 3.66
C ALA A 91 7.29 0.85 3.89
N TYR A 92 7.04 -0.45 3.84
CA TYR A 92 8.05 -1.49 3.98
C TYR A 92 7.65 -2.73 3.20
N VAL A 93 8.63 -3.40 2.61
CA VAL A 93 8.47 -4.72 1.98
C VAL A 93 9.42 -5.65 2.69
N GLU A 94 8.89 -6.74 3.21
CA GLU A 94 9.72 -7.72 3.89
C GLU A 94 10.56 -8.52 2.88
N SER A 95 11.87 -8.55 3.08
CA SER A 95 12.77 -9.40 2.29
C SER A 95 12.81 -10.78 2.93
N GLN A 96 12.10 -11.76 2.35
CA GLN A 96 12.19 -13.14 2.80
C GLN A 96 12.46 -14.08 1.63
N GLY A 97 13.63 -14.73 1.63
CA GLY A 97 14.08 -15.66 0.59
C GLY A 97 13.30 -16.98 0.49
N TYR A 98 12.34 -17.24 1.39
CA TYR A 98 11.53 -18.47 1.44
C TYR A 98 10.03 -18.24 1.74
N ALA A 99 9.55 -17.00 1.69
CA ALA A 99 8.16 -16.72 2.03
C ALA A 99 7.19 -17.22 0.95
N VAL A 100 6.00 -17.66 1.37
CA VAL A 100 4.92 -18.09 0.47
C VAL A 100 4.19 -16.89 -0.13
N ASP A 101 4.26 -15.75 0.57
CA ASP A 101 3.70 -14.44 0.22
C ASP A 101 4.72 -13.32 0.49
N ARG A 102 4.58 -12.17 -0.20
CA ARG A 102 5.32 -10.95 0.12
C ARG A 102 4.49 -10.14 1.13
N GLN A 103 5.00 -10.04 2.35
CA GLN A 103 4.41 -9.19 3.37
C GLN A 103 4.87 -7.74 3.20
N THR A 104 3.92 -6.81 3.27
CA THR A 104 4.18 -5.37 3.18
C THR A 104 3.54 -4.65 4.36
N LEU A 105 4.21 -3.60 4.83
CA LEU A 105 3.59 -2.65 5.75
C LEU A 105 3.01 -1.51 4.92
N LEU A 106 1.73 -1.24 5.14
CA LEU A 106 0.93 -0.28 4.41
C LEU A 106 0.57 0.88 5.32
N LYS A 107 0.68 2.08 4.78
CA LYS A 107 0.24 3.31 5.43
C LYS A 107 -0.98 3.85 4.69
N GLY A 108 -2.08 4.05 5.40
CA GLY A 108 -3.24 4.77 4.86
C GLY A 108 -2.83 6.13 4.32
N VAL A 109 -3.16 6.40 3.06
CA VAL A 109 -3.08 7.76 2.52
C VAL A 109 -4.35 8.45 2.99
N ASP A 110 -4.24 9.33 4.00
CA ASP A 110 -5.29 10.32 4.24
C ASP A 110 -5.54 10.98 2.90
N GLN A 111 -6.79 10.88 2.41
CA GLN A 111 -7.16 11.45 1.12
C GLN A 111 -6.57 12.86 1.05
N ILE A 112 -5.62 13.08 0.12
CA ILE A 112 -5.30 14.44 -0.27
C ILE A 112 -6.63 14.98 -0.76
N VAL A 113 -7.20 15.87 0.03
CA VAL A 113 -8.37 16.67 -0.31
C VAL A 113 -8.00 17.33 -1.64
N THR A 114 -8.45 16.74 -2.76
CA THR A 114 -8.59 17.49 -4.00
C THR A 114 -9.64 18.53 -3.69
N GLY A 115 -9.16 19.73 -3.36
CA GLY A 115 -9.98 20.88 -3.06
C GLY A 115 -10.86 21.26 -4.25
N ARG A 116 -12.05 21.71 -3.87
CA ARG A 116 -13.12 22.38 -4.64
C ARG A 116 -14.06 21.51 -5.47
#